data_AF-A0A3R8Q7D5-F1
#
_entry.id   AF-A0A3R8Q7D5-F1
#
_cell.length_a   1.000
_cell.length_b   1.000
_cell.length_c   1.000
_cell.angle_alpha   90.00
_cell.angle_beta   90.00
_cell.angle_gamma   90.00
#
_symmetry.space_group_name_H-M   'P 1'
#
loop_
_entity.id
_entity.type
_entity.pdbx_description
1 polymer ?
#
loop_
_entity_poly.entity_id
_entity_poly.type
_entity_poly.pdbx_seq_one_letter_code
_entity_poly.pdbx_strand_id
1 'polypeptide(L)'
;MQRREPDEPARFGDLEDLDHEDPEVRAFAEHRARMDRPHSEATVEGMLRGVDEFAQSANRTGGHRRLVAVSVVVLILFGVLFTVWNAVLYMLSTFFG
;
A
#
# COMPACT_ATOMS: atom_id res chain seq x y z
N MET A 1 -9.80 -9.43 36.90
CA MET A 1 -8.51 -9.46 36.18
C MET A 1 -8.56 -10.65 35.22
N GLN A 2 -8.93 -10.41 33.97
CA GLN A 2 -9.15 -11.45 32.96
C GLN A 2 -7.83 -11.66 32.21
N ARG A 3 -7.18 -12.81 32.45
CA ARG A 3 -5.93 -13.20 31.80
C ARG A 3 -6.26 -13.40 30.32
N ARG A 4 -5.78 -12.52 29.44
CA ARG A 4 -5.73 -12.79 27.99
C ARG A 4 -4.90 -14.06 27.83
N GLU A 5 -5.55 -15.15 27.45
CA GLU A 5 -4.84 -16.32 26.94
C GLU A 5 -4.07 -15.89 25.69
N PRO A 6 -2.82 -16.34 25.53
CA PRO A 6 -1.93 -15.84 24.50
C PRO A 6 -2.47 -16.21 23.11
N ASP A 7 -2.14 -15.40 22.10
CA ASP A 7 -2.41 -15.60 20.66
C ASP A 7 -1.78 -16.89 20.06
N GLU A 8 -1.48 -17.90 20.88
CA GLU A 8 -0.91 -19.19 20.50
C GLU A 8 -1.77 -19.97 19.49
N PRO A 9 -3.10 -20.15 19.69
CA PRO A 9 -3.89 -20.94 18.73
C PRO A 9 -3.94 -20.26 17.35
N ALA A 10 -3.86 -18.93 17.29
CA ALA A 10 -3.84 -18.19 16.01
C ALA A 10 -2.49 -18.29 15.29
N ARG A 11 -1.37 -18.46 16.00
CA ARG A 11 -0.04 -18.60 15.39
C ARG A 11 0.15 -19.98 14.77
N PHE A 12 -0.33 -21.03 15.44
CA PHE A 12 -0.15 -22.41 14.97
C PHE A 12 -1.24 -22.82 13.99
N GLY A 13 -2.51 -22.39 14.15
CA GLY A 13 -3.57 -22.64 13.17
C GLY A 13 -3.64 -24.11 12.76
N ASP A 14 -3.48 -24.40 11.46
CA ASP A 14 -3.48 -25.77 10.91
C ASP A 14 -2.29 -26.66 11.39
N LEU A 15 -1.32 -26.10 12.13
CA LEU A 15 -0.17 -26.81 12.71
C LEU A 15 -0.42 -27.31 14.13
N GLU A 16 -1.66 -27.22 14.63
CA GLU A 16 -1.99 -27.59 16.02
C GLU A 16 -1.77 -29.10 16.32
N ASP A 17 -1.86 -29.97 15.31
CA ASP A 17 -1.65 -31.43 15.43
C ASP A 17 -0.17 -31.87 15.37
N LEU A 18 0.77 -30.92 15.20
CA LEU A 18 2.21 -31.17 15.19
C LEU A 18 2.82 -30.90 16.58
N ASP A 19 4.00 -31.46 16.86
CA ASP A 19 4.70 -31.22 18.13
C ASP A 19 5.16 -29.75 18.23
N HIS A 20 4.59 -28.99 19.18
CA HIS A 20 4.88 -27.56 19.36
C HIS A 20 6.28 -27.32 19.97
N GLU A 21 6.86 -28.33 20.61
CA GLU A 21 8.22 -28.25 21.17
C GLU A 21 9.30 -28.50 20.09
N ASP A 22 8.90 -28.94 18.90
CA ASP A 22 9.80 -29.11 17.78
C ASP A 22 10.30 -27.73 17.27
N PRO A 23 11.64 -27.50 17.23
CA PRO A 23 12.20 -26.26 16.72
C PRO A 23 11.78 -25.94 15.27
N GLU A 24 11.51 -26.94 14.44
CA GLU A 24 11.08 -26.76 13.05
C GLU A 24 9.63 -26.23 12.98
N VAL A 25 8.72 -26.81 13.76
CA VAL A 25 7.30 -26.41 13.81
C VAL A 25 7.16 -24.96 14.28
N ARG A 26 7.96 -24.56 15.29
CA ARG A 26 8.01 -23.16 15.74
C ARG A 26 8.51 -22.20 14.67
N ALA A 27 9.53 -22.57 13.90
CA ALA A 27 10.06 -21.73 12.83
C ALA A 27 9.03 -21.53 11.71
N PHE A 28 8.28 -22.57 11.37
CA PHE A 28 7.20 -22.50 10.38
C PHE A 28 6.01 -21.68 10.87
N ALA A 29 5.60 -21.84 12.13
CA ALA A 29 4.52 -21.05 12.72
C ALA A 29 4.86 -19.56 12.78
N GLU A 30 6.12 -19.21 13.07
CA GLU A 30 6.60 -17.83 13.02
C GLU A 30 6.63 -17.28 11.58
N HIS A 31 7.04 -18.11 10.61
CA HIS A 31 7.01 -17.73 9.20
C HIS A 31 5.59 -17.49 8.69
N ARG A 32 4.65 -18.38 9.03
CA ARG A 32 3.23 -18.24 8.69
C ARG A 32 2.62 -17.00 9.34
N ALA A 33 2.90 -16.75 10.60
CA ALA A 33 2.43 -15.55 11.31
C ALA A 33 2.95 -14.23 10.71
N ARG A 34 4.00 -14.25 9.88
CA ARG A 34 4.44 -13.09 9.09
C ARG A 34 3.64 -12.96 7.79
N MET A 35 3.29 -14.06 7.14
CA MET A 35 2.49 -14.06 5.89
C MET A 35 1.01 -13.78 6.13
N ASP A 36 0.44 -14.28 7.23
CA ASP A 36 -0.95 -14.06 7.64
C ASP A 36 -1.21 -12.66 8.22
N ARG A 37 -0.22 -11.76 8.17
CA ARG A 37 -0.42 -10.32 8.38
C ARG A 37 -0.54 -9.63 7.02
N PRO A 38 -1.73 -9.63 6.39
CA PRO A 38 -1.95 -8.84 5.19
C PRO A 38 -1.88 -7.36 5.57
N HIS A 39 -0.78 -6.70 5.21
CA HIS A 39 -0.83 -5.26 4.95
C HIS A 39 -1.64 -5.11 3.67
N SER A 40 -2.97 -5.02 3.83
CA SER A 40 -3.92 -4.97 2.73
C SER A 40 -3.77 -3.64 1.98
N GLU A 41 -2.92 -3.63 0.95
CA GLU A 41 -2.76 -2.52 0.00
C GLU A 41 -3.91 -2.48 -1.05
N ALA A 42 -4.88 -3.38 -0.97
CA ALA A 42 -5.94 -3.56 -1.95
C ALA A 42 -7.25 -2.80 -1.61
N THR A 43 -7.16 -1.67 -0.92
CA THR A 43 -8.33 -0.82 -0.60
C THR A 43 -8.07 0.62 -1.06
N VAL A 44 -9.11 1.34 -1.47
CA VAL A 44 -9.01 2.70 -2.06
C VAL A 44 -8.33 3.70 -1.10
N GLU A 45 -8.44 3.51 0.23
CA GLU A 45 -7.64 4.25 1.22
C GLU A 45 -6.12 4.03 1.11
N GLY A 46 -5.67 2.86 0.64
CA GLY A 46 -4.27 2.55 0.41
C GLY A 46 -3.66 3.34 -0.75
N MET A 47 -4.45 3.69 -1.77
CA MET A 47 -4.00 4.55 -2.87
C MET A 47 -3.76 5.99 -2.39
N LEU A 48 -4.64 6.53 -1.54
CA LEU A 48 -4.49 7.88 -0.95
C LEU A 48 -3.35 7.94 0.07
N ARG A 49 -3.23 6.93 0.92
CA ARG A 49 -2.11 6.81 1.89
C ARG A 49 -0.77 6.58 1.19
N GLY A 50 -0.77 5.82 0.09
CA GLY A 50 0.40 5.66 -0.78
C GLY A 50 0.88 6.99 -1.35
N VAL A 51 -0.02 7.85 -1.84
CA VAL A 51 0.35 9.19 -2.36
C VAL A 51 0.98 10.08 -1.29
N ASP A 52 0.44 10.08 -0.06
CA ASP A 52 0.98 10.86 1.06
C ASP A 52 2.36 10.35 1.51
N GLU A 53 2.51 9.02 1.58
CA GLU A 53 3.77 8.36 1.92
C GLU A 53 4.82 8.48 0.79
N PHE A 54 4.40 8.56 -0.48
CA PHE A 54 5.25 8.92 -1.62
C PHE A 54 5.72 10.38 -1.54
N ALA A 55 4.83 11.32 -1.18
CA ALA A 55 5.21 12.72 -1.02
C ALA A 55 6.21 12.89 0.13
N GLN A 56 6.00 12.20 1.25
CA GLN A 56 6.85 12.30 2.43
C GLN A 56 8.18 11.54 2.29
N SER A 57 8.20 10.40 1.57
CA SER A 57 9.42 9.65 1.26
C SER A 57 10.26 10.29 0.14
N ALA A 58 9.63 10.93 -0.84
CA ALA A 58 10.32 11.72 -1.86
C ALA A 58 11.11 12.88 -1.25
N ASN A 59 10.60 13.46 -0.17
CA ASN A 59 11.24 14.56 0.54
C ASN A 59 12.38 14.11 1.46
N ARG A 60 12.44 12.82 1.85
CA ARG A 60 13.35 12.34 2.91
C ARG A 60 14.57 11.54 2.42
N THR A 61 14.49 10.81 1.30
CA THR A 61 15.43 9.68 1.08
C THR A 61 16.32 9.71 -0.16
N GLY A 62 16.32 10.72 -1.03
CA GLY A 62 17.35 10.67 -2.09
C GLY A 62 17.34 11.72 -3.18
N GLY A 63 18.40 12.54 -3.16
CA GLY A 63 19.11 13.06 -4.33
C GLY A 63 18.29 13.89 -5.33
N HIS A 64 18.69 15.14 -5.54
CA HIS A 64 18.11 16.09 -6.50
C HIS A 64 17.60 15.48 -7.83
N ARG A 65 18.26 14.45 -8.36
CA ARG A 65 17.87 13.74 -9.59
C ARG A 65 16.48 13.08 -9.51
N ARG A 66 16.08 12.52 -8.36
CA ARG A 66 14.77 11.87 -8.20
C ARG A 66 13.64 12.89 -8.12
N LEU A 67 13.86 14.05 -7.49
CA LEU A 67 12.91 15.17 -7.50
C LEU A 67 12.68 15.73 -8.90
N VAL A 68 13.74 15.84 -9.72
CA VAL A 68 13.62 16.27 -11.12
C VAL A 68 12.85 15.25 -11.96
N ALA A 69 13.11 13.96 -11.79
CA ALA A 69 12.35 12.93 -12.49
C ALA A 69 10.85 12.96 -12.12
N VAL A 70 10.53 13.09 -10.82
CA VAL A 70 9.15 13.19 -10.34
C VAL A 70 8.49 14.46 -10.87
N SER A 71 9.16 15.61 -10.84
CA SER A 71 8.58 16.86 -11.35
C SER A 71 8.29 16.79 -12.84
N VAL A 72 9.16 16.17 -13.65
CA VAL A 72 8.92 15.95 -15.08
C VAL A 72 7.68 15.08 -15.30
N VAL A 73 7.55 13.97 -14.57
CA VAL A 73 6.36 13.09 -14.68
C VAL A 73 5.08 13.85 -14.29
N VAL A 74 5.12 14.62 -13.20
CA VAL A 74 3.99 15.45 -12.77
C VAL A 74 3.62 16.49 -13.83
N LEU A 75 4.60 17.14 -14.45
CA LEU A 75 4.37 18.11 -15.53
C LEU A 75 3.73 17.47 -16.77
N ILE A 76 4.18 16.27 -17.14
CA ILE A 76 3.58 15.51 -18.25
C ILE A 76 2.12 15.17 -17.93
N LEU A 77 1.88 14.59 -16.76
CA LEU A 77 0.52 14.24 -16.32
C LEU A 77 -0.40 15.47 -16.26
N PHE A 78 0.13 16.60 -15.78
CA PHE A 78 -0.59 17.87 -15.76
C PHE A 78 -0.97 18.34 -17.17
N GLY A 79 -0.05 18.28 -18.13
CA GLY A 79 -0.32 18.62 -19.52
C GLY A 79 -1.42 17.73 -20.15
N VAL A 80 -1.39 16.43 -19.87
CA VAL A 80 -2.43 15.49 -20.33
C VAL A 80 -3.77 15.85 -19.72
N LEU A 81 -3.82 16.02 -18.40
CA LEU A 81 -5.05 16.36 -17.69
C LEU A 81 -5.65 17.69 -18.18
N PHE A 82 -4.80 18.71 -18.37
CA PHE A 82 -5.21 19.99 -18.92
C PHE A 82 -5.81 19.85 -20.32
N THR A 83 -5.21 19.02 -21.18
CA THR A 83 -5.71 18.75 -22.53
C THR A 83 -7.10 18.09 -22.47
N VAL A 84 -7.25 17.03 -21.67
CA VAL A 84 -8.54 16.35 -21.50
C VAL A 84 -9.60 17.29 -20.97
N TRP A 85 -9.26 18.10 -19.96
CA TRP A 85 -10.17 19.08 -19.37
C TRP A 85 -10.69 20.10 -20.39
N ASN A 86 -9.79 20.66 -21.21
CA ASN A 86 -10.18 21.59 -22.27
C ASN A 86 -11.07 20.92 -23.33
N ALA A 87 -10.76 19.68 -23.72
CA ALA A 87 -11.59 18.93 -24.67
C ALA A 87 -13.01 18.69 -24.12
N VAL A 88 -13.12 18.33 -22.84
CA VAL A 88 -14.42 18.15 -22.17
C VAL A 88 -15.18 19.46 -22.11
N LEU A 89 -14.54 20.57 -21.71
CA LEU A 89 -15.18 21.88 -21.68
C LEU A 89 -15.66 22.32 -23.06
N TYR A 90 -14.85 22.12 -24.10
CA TYR A 90 -15.21 22.41 -25.49
C TYR A 90 -16.41 21.59 -25.96
N MET A 91 -16.43 20.30 -25.63
CA MET A 91 -17.55 19.42 -25.93
C MET A 91 -18.82 19.92 -25.22
N LEU A 92 -18.74 20.19 -23.92
CA LEU A 92 -19.86 20.71 -23.14
C LEU A 92 -20.37 22.04 -23.68
N SER A 93 -19.48 23.00 -24.00
CA SER A 93 -19.89 24.28 -24.57
C SER A 93 -20.54 24.13 -25.94
N THR A 94 -20.17 23.12 -26.72
CA THR A 94 -20.78 22.85 -28.02
C THR A 94 -22.19 22.26 -27.89
N PHE A 95 -22.44 21.42 -26.86
CA PHE A 95 -23.73 20.78 -26.66
C PHE A 95 -24.73 21.65 -25.87
N PHE A 96 -24.23 22.48 -24.97
CA PHE A 96 -25.05 23.33 -24.08
C PHE A 96 -25.02 24.82 -24.45
N GLY A 97 -24.32 25.18 -25.53
CA GLY A 97 -24.21 26.54 -26.07
C GLY A 97 -25.00 26.73 -27.34
#